data_AF-A0A1Y3AQH2-F1
#
_entry.id   AF-A0A1Y3AQH2-F1
#
_cell.length_a   1.000
_cell.length_b   1.000
_cell.length_c   1.000
_cell.angle_alpha   90.00
_cell.angle_beta   90.00
_cell.angle_gamma   90.00
#
_symmetry.space_group_name_H-M   'P 1'
#
loop_
_entity.id
_entity.type
_entity.pdbx_description
1 polymer ?
#
loop_
_entity_poly.entity_id
_entity_poly.type
_entity_poly.pdbx_seq_one_letter_code
_entity_poly.pdbx_strand_id
1 'polypeptide(L)'
;MGIQGLLPLMKGAEVNVPLSKLQDTVAAIDTNGWIHRACYSCADRIYMGEPTEMFIHYCINFCKILQKHRITPILVFDGQSIPAKSDTKLARQTRKQEKREEIQQLLRNGREREARWLMRQCVDVTFEMCRQ
;
A
#
# COMPACT_ATOMS: atom_id res chain seq x y z
N MET A 1 -3.13 8.48 5.31
CA MET A 1 -1.76 8.29 5.84
C MET A 1 -1.07 9.64 5.83
N GLY A 2 -0.24 9.92 6.83
CA GLY A 2 0.58 11.14 6.88
C GLY A 2 -0.17 12.41 7.27
N ILE A 3 0.51 13.55 7.13
CA ILE A 3 -0.02 14.88 7.44
C ILE A 3 -0.93 15.30 6.29
N GLN A 4 -2.23 15.40 6.56
CA GLN A 4 -3.23 15.78 5.55
C GLN A 4 -2.97 17.20 5.05
N GLY A 5 -2.96 17.38 3.72
CA GLY A 5 -2.79 18.70 3.09
C GLY A 5 -1.35 19.20 2.98
N LEU A 6 -0.35 18.45 3.45
CA LEU A 6 1.05 18.89 3.44
C LEU A 6 1.61 19.09 2.02
N LEU A 7 1.39 18.13 1.11
CA LEU A 7 1.97 18.20 -0.24
C LEU A 7 1.46 19.42 -1.03
N PRO A 8 0.14 19.73 -1.09
CA PRO A 8 -0.35 20.97 -1.70
C PRO A 8 0.27 22.24 -1.11
N LEU A 9 0.49 22.27 0.21
CA LEU A 9 1.11 23.41 0.89
C LEU A 9 2.57 23.61 0.48
N MET A 10 3.28 22.51 0.20
CA MET A 10 4.71 22.50 -0.14
C MET A 10 4.98 22.61 -1.65
N LYS A 11 3.97 22.89 -2.48
CA LYS A 11 4.10 22.91 -3.95
C LYS A 11 5.20 23.85 -4.46
N GLY A 12 5.46 24.95 -3.76
CA GLY A 12 6.55 25.89 -4.10
C GLY A 12 7.95 25.34 -3.86
N ALA A 13 8.09 24.25 -3.10
CA ALA A 13 9.35 23.57 -2.82
C ALA A 13 9.50 22.23 -3.59
N GLU A 14 8.53 21.87 -4.42
CA GLU A 14 8.56 20.62 -5.20
C GLU A 14 9.49 20.77 -6.40
N VAL A 15 10.39 19.79 -6.58
CA VAL A 15 11.27 19.70 -7.76
C VAL A 15 11.09 18.34 -8.41
N ASN A 16 10.74 18.35 -9.69
CA ASN A 16 10.68 17.12 -10.50
C ASN A 16 12.08 16.67 -10.87
N VAL A 17 12.47 15.48 -10.40
CA VAL A 17 13.79 14.89 -10.65
C VAL A 17 13.64 13.61 -11.46
N PRO A 18 14.18 13.54 -12.69
CA PRO A 18 14.21 12.30 -13.43
C PRO A 18 15.16 11.30 -12.78
N LEU A 19 14.83 10.00 -12.84
CA LEU A 19 15.64 8.93 -12.24
C LEU A 19 17.09 8.90 -12.75
N SER A 20 17.34 9.35 -13.97
CA SER A 20 18.69 9.47 -14.54
C SER A 20 19.61 10.40 -13.75
N LYS A 21 19.06 11.40 -13.04
CA LYS A 21 19.86 12.28 -12.17
C LYS A 21 20.23 11.64 -10.83
N LEU A 22 19.68 10.46 -10.53
CA LEU A 22 19.93 9.72 -9.29
C LEU A 22 20.85 8.50 -9.54
N GLN A 23 21.53 8.45 -10.68
CA GLN A 23 22.42 7.35 -11.03
C GLN A 23 23.51 7.14 -9.97
N ASP A 24 23.85 5.88 -9.71
CA ASP A 24 24.87 5.46 -8.73
C ASP A 24 24.58 5.89 -7.28
N THR A 25 23.30 6.14 -6.95
CA THR A 25 22.84 6.41 -5.59
C THR A 25 22.20 5.19 -4.94
N VAL A 26 21.96 5.28 -3.64
CA VAL A 26 21.21 4.30 -2.84
C VAL A 26 19.88 4.94 -2.41
N ALA A 27 18.77 4.25 -2.63
CA ALA A 27 17.44 4.74 -2.28
C ALA A 27 16.79 3.82 -1.24
N ALA A 28 16.46 4.35 -0.06
CA ALA A 28 15.61 3.67 0.90
C ALA A 28 14.14 3.79 0.48
N ILE A 29 13.45 2.66 0.42
CA ILE A 29 12.06 2.57 -0.05
C ILE A 29 11.17 2.16 1.11
N ASP A 30 10.13 2.96 1.38
CA ASP A 30 9.00 2.54 2.21
C ASP A 30 8.19 1.48 1.44
N THR A 31 8.44 0.22 1.77
CA THR A 31 7.88 -0.93 1.04
C THR A 31 6.41 -1.15 1.39
N ASN A 32 5.97 -0.79 2.59
CA ASN A 32 4.56 -0.89 2.98
C ASN A 32 3.67 -0.03 2.07
N GLY A 33 4.13 1.17 1.71
CA GLY A 33 3.46 2.02 0.75
C GLY A 33 3.30 1.37 -0.63
N TRP A 34 4.33 0.68 -1.11
CA TRP A 34 4.28 -0.05 -2.39
C TRP A 34 3.32 -1.25 -2.33
N ILE A 35 3.44 -2.11 -1.31
CA ILE A 35 2.58 -3.28 -1.15
C ILE A 35 1.12 -2.84 -1.06
N HIS A 36 0.81 -1.84 -0.22
CA HIS A 36 -0.55 -1.32 -0.07
C HIS A 36 -1.13 -0.85 -1.43
N ARG A 37 -0.34 -0.11 -2.21
CA ARG A 37 -0.76 0.34 -3.56
C ARG A 37 -0.94 -0.84 -4.51
N ALA A 38 -0.05 -1.81 -4.47
CA ALA A 38 -0.11 -2.98 -5.34
C ALA A 38 -1.37 -3.84 -5.08
N CYS A 39 -1.72 -3.99 -3.80
CA CYS A 39 -2.88 -4.75 -3.35
C CYS A 39 -4.21 -4.26 -3.93
N TYR A 40 -4.31 -3.00 -4.36
CA TYR A 40 -5.53 -2.48 -4.99
C TYR A 40 -5.88 -3.20 -6.30
N SER A 41 -4.87 -3.74 -6.99
CA SER A 41 -5.05 -4.53 -8.23
C SER A 41 -5.57 -5.94 -7.98
N CYS A 42 -5.45 -6.45 -6.75
CA CYS A 42 -5.80 -7.80 -6.35
C CYS A 42 -6.59 -7.85 -5.03
N ALA A 43 -7.33 -6.78 -4.74
CA ALA A 43 -7.95 -6.56 -3.44
C ALA A 43 -9.08 -7.55 -3.14
N ASP A 44 -9.79 -8.00 -4.17
CA ASP A 44 -10.79 -9.05 -4.11
C ASP A 44 -10.17 -10.39 -3.68
N ARG A 45 -9.08 -10.79 -4.33
CA ARG A 45 -8.34 -12.02 -3.99
C ARG A 45 -7.82 -11.98 -2.56
N ILE A 46 -7.18 -10.87 -2.19
CA ILE A 46 -6.67 -10.66 -0.82
C ILE A 46 -7.82 -10.73 0.18
N TYR A 47 -8.95 -10.08 -0.11
CA TYR A 47 -10.12 -10.08 0.76
C TYR A 47 -10.73 -11.48 0.93
N MET A 48 -10.78 -12.27 -0.14
CA MET A 48 -11.29 -13.63 -0.15
C MET A 48 -10.29 -14.66 0.41
N GLY A 49 -9.06 -14.25 0.73
CA GLY A 49 -8.02 -15.16 1.21
C GLY A 49 -7.43 -16.05 0.11
N GLU A 50 -7.58 -15.65 -1.16
CA GLU A 50 -7.03 -16.37 -2.30
C GLU A 50 -5.53 -16.08 -2.44
N PRO A 51 -4.69 -17.09 -2.72
CA PRO A 51 -3.27 -16.89 -2.99
C PRO A 51 -3.04 -15.93 -4.16
N THR A 52 -2.14 -14.96 -3.98
CA THR A 52 -1.76 -14.01 -5.03
C THR A 52 -0.35 -13.48 -4.82
N GLU A 53 0.44 -13.45 -5.89
CA GLU A 53 1.79 -12.87 -5.91
C GLU A 53 1.82 -11.53 -6.67
N MET A 54 0.66 -11.00 -7.05
CA MET A 54 0.59 -9.78 -7.88
C MET A 54 1.28 -8.58 -7.20
N PHE A 55 1.15 -8.46 -5.88
CA PHE A 55 1.78 -7.37 -5.15
C PHE A 55 3.32 -7.51 -5.06
N ILE A 56 3.83 -8.74 -5.06
CA ILE A 56 5.26 -9.04 -5.09
C ILE A 56 5.84 -8.62 -6.44
N HIS A 57 5.21 -9.08 -7.53
CA HIS A 57 5.61 -8.72 -8.89
C HIS A 57 5.59 -7.21 -9.12
N TYR A 58 4.60 -6.51 -8.58
CA TYR A 58 4.55 -5.06 -8.60
C TYR A 58 5.82 -4.45 -7.96
N CYS A 59 6.17 -4.86 -6.74
CA CYS A 59 7.34 -4.32 -6.03
C CYS A 59 8.65 -4.65 -6.77
N ILE A 60 8.80 -5.89 -7.24
CA ILE A 60 9.98 -6.33 -8.02
C ILE A 60 10.14 -5.50 -9.30
N ASN A 61 9.04 -5.18 -9.98
CA ASN A 61 9.09 -4.36 -11.20
C ASN A 61 9.63 -2.96 -10.92
N PHE A 62 9.25 -2.33 -9.81
CA PHE A 62 9.83 -1.04 -9.43
C PHE A 62 11.31 -1.15 -9.04
N CYS A 63 11.72 -2.21 -8.34
CA CYS A 63 13.14 -2.47 -8.07
C CYS A 63 13.94 -2.59 -9.39
N LYS A 64 13.43 -3.33 -10.38
CA LYS A 64 14.06 -3.47 -11.70
C LYS A 64 14.19 -2.12 -12.42
N ILE A 65 13.18 -1.25 -12.32
CA ILE A 65 13.23 0.11 -12.88
C ILE A 65 14.37 0.91 -12.23
N LEU A 66 14.47 0.90 -10.90
CA LEU A 66 15.53 1.61 -10.18
C LEU A 66 16.93 1.07 -10.54
N GLN A 67 17.09 -0.25 -10.56
CA GLN A 67 18.34 -0.91 -10.93
C GLN A 67 18.76 -0.62 -12.38
N LYS A 68 17.81 -0.54 -13.32
CA LYS A 68 18.08 -0.12 -14.71
C LYS A 68 18.67 1.29 -14.77
N HIS A 69 18.32 2.16 -13.84
CA HIS A 69 18.90 3.50 -13.67
C HIS A 69 20.15 3.54 -12.78
N ARG A 70 20.72 2.38 -12.42
CA ARG A 70 21.86 2.23 -11.49
C ARG A 70 21.59 2.86 -10.11
N ILE A 71 20.34 2.82 -9.66
CA ILE A 71 19.96 3.15 -8.29
C ILE A 71 19.91 1.83 -7.51
N THR A 72 20.57 1.77 -6.36
CA THR A 72 20.52 0.60 -5.48
C THR A 72 19.34 0.75 -4.51
N PRO A 73 18.24 -0.02 -4.65
CA PRO A 73 17.11 0.06 -3.73
C PRO A 73 17.40 -0.71 -2.44
N ILE A 74 17.09 -0.10 -1.30
CA ILE A 74 17.00 -0.75 0.01
C ILE A 74 15.52 -0.76 0.41
N LEU A 75 14.91 -1.94 0.40
CA LEU A 75 13.52 -2.12 0.82
C LEU A 75 13.45 -2.10 2.35
N VAL A 76 12.71 -1.13 2.89
CA VAL A 76 12.47 -0.99 4.33
C VAL A 76 11.04 -1.42 4.62
N PHE A 77 10.89 -2.30 5.62
CA PHE A 77 9.62 -2.80 6.09
C PHE A 77 9.39 -2.35 7.53
N ASP A 78 8.15 -1.99 7.84
CA ASP A 78 7.75 -1.64 9.20
C ASP A 78 7.92 -2.85 10.12
N GLY A 79 8.44 -2.59 11.31
CA GLY A 79 8.51 -3.56 12.39
C GLY A 79 7.27 -3.47 13.30
N GLN A 80 7.52 -3.54 14.60
CA GLN A 80 6.46 -3.55 15.60
C GLN A 80 5.72 -2.20 15.68
N SER A 81 4.42 -2.25 15.98
CA SER A 81 3.63 -1.05 16.23
C SER A 81 4.08 -0.33 17.49
N ILE A 82 4.21 0.99 17.40
CA ILE A 82 4.59 1.86 18.52
C ILE A 82 3.36 2.41 19.27
N PRO A 83 3.44 2.66 20.58
CA PRO A 83 2.32 3.19 21.38
C PRO A 83 1.78 4.52 20.87
N ALA A 84 2.65 5.41 20.39
CA ALA A 84 2.25 6.72 19.85
C ALA A 84 1.32 6.66 18.63
N LYS A 85 1.17 5.48 17.99
CA LYS A 85 0.27 5.26 16.84
C LYS A 85 -0.93 4.36 17.19
N SER A 86 -1.17 4.06 18.48
CA SER A 86 -2.27 3.19 18.94
C SER A 86 -3.62 3.65 18.39
N ASP A 87 -3.93 4.93 18.56
CA ASP A 87 -5.25 5.47 18.27
C ASP A 87 -5.52 5.49 16.77
N THR A 88 -4.49 5.82 15.98
CA THR A 88 -4.58 5.76 14.51
C THR A 88 -4.74 4.32 14.02
N LYS A 89 -4.07 3.35 14.65
CA LYS A 89 -4.23 1.93 14.32
C LYS A 89 -5.64 1.44 14.67
N LEU A 90 -6.15 1.80 15.84
CA LEU A 90 -7.50 1.46 16.28
C LEU A 90 -8.55 2.05 15.35
N ALA A 91 -8.49 3.35 15.06
CA ALA A 91 -9.42 4.00 14.12
C ALA A 91 -9.38 3.35 12.73
N ARG A 92 -8.19 2.94 12.26
CA ARG A 92 -8.05 2.19 10.99
C ARG A 92 -8.71 0.81 11.06
N GLN A 93 -8.59 0.10 12.17
CA GLN A 93 -9.22 -1.21 12.36
C GLN A 93 -10.76 -1.08 12.42
N THR A 94 -11.29 -0.12 13.18
CA THR A 94 -12.73 0.14 13.28
C THR A 94 -13.33 0.44 11.90
N ARG A 95 -12.72 1.35 11.14
CA ARG A 95 -13.20 1.69 9.79
C ARG A 95 -13.20 0.48 8.84
N LYS A 96 -12.23 -0.42 8.96
CA LYS A 96 -12.18 -1.65 8.15
C LYS A 96 -13.28 -2.63 8.55
N GLN A 97 -13.60 -2.71 9.83
CA GLN A 97 -14.70 -3.56 10.32
C GLN A 97 -16.05 -3.07 9.78
N GLU A 98 -16.32 -1.77 9.86
CA GLU A 98 -17.52 -1.15 9.28
C GLU A 98 -17.64 -1.45 7.77
N LYS A 99 -16.53 -1.32 7.05
CA LYS A 99 -16.49 -1.61 5.60
C LYS A 99 -16.72 -3.08 5.29
N ARG A 100 -16.25 -4.00 6.13
CA ARG A 100 -16.54 -5.44 5.99
C ARG A 100 -18.02 -5.74 6.13
N GLU A 101 -18.69 -5.11 7.09
CA GLU A 101 -20.14 -5.27 7.28
C GLU A 101 -20.92 -4.75 6.07
N GLU A 102 -20.53 -3.59 5.53
CA GLU A 102 -21.09 -3.02 4.30
C GLU A 102 -20.89 -3.95 3.08
N ILE A 103 -19.68 -4.52 2.93
CA ILE A 103 -19.39 -5.50 1.87
C ILE A 103 -20.33 -6.71 1.98
N GLN A 104 -20.52 -7.26 3.18
CA GLN A 104 -21.40 -8.41 3.39
C GLN A 104 -22.86 -8.10 3.02
N GLN A 105 -23.35 -6.90 3.34
CA GLN A 105 -24.69 -6.47 2.94
C GLN A 105 -24.82 -6.34 1.41
N LEU A 106 -23.83 -5.74 0.75
CA LEU A 106 -23.83 -5.62 -0.71
C LEU A 106 -23.81 -6.98 -1.41
N LEU A 107 -23.01 -7.93 -0.91
CA LEU A 107 -22.96 -9.29 -1.44
C LEU A 107 -24.31 -10.01 -1.29
N ARG A 108 -24.98 -9.90 -0.13
CA ARG A 108 -26.33 -10.44 0.08
C ARG A 108 -27.37 -9.86 -0.88
N ASN A 109 -27.20 -8.59 -1.26
CA ASN A 109 -28.08 -7.88 -2.19
C ASN A 109 -27.68 -8.08 -3.66
N GLY A 110 -26.71 -8.95 -3.97
CA GLY A 110 -26.24 -9.21 -5.34
C GLY A 110 -25.44 -8.06 -5.99
N ARG A 111 -25.06 -7.04 -5.20
CA ARG A 111 -24.33 -5.85 -5.68
C ARG A 111 -22.81 -6.08 -5.68
N GLU A 112 -22.37 -7.10 -6.39
CA GLU A 112 -20.97 -7.54 -6.36
C GLU A 112 -19.96 -6.49 -6.82
N ARG A 113 -20.30 -5.68 -7.83
CA ARG A 113 -19.39 -4.65 -8.36
C ARG A 113 -19.02 -3.63 -7.29
N GLU A 114 -19.99 -3.23 -6.48
CA GLU A 114 -19.80 -2.27 -5.39
C GLU A 114 -19.06 -2.91 -4.21
N ALA A 115 -19.40 -4.16 -3.89
CA ALA A 115 -18.67 -4.95 -2.91
C ALA A 115 -17.17 -5.04 -3.27
N ARG A 116 -16.85 -5.39 -4.53
CA ARG A 116 -15.46 -5.43 -5.03
C ARG A 116 -14.75 -4.08 -4.93
N TRP A 117 -15.46 -2.97 -5.14
CA TRP A 117 -14.89 -1.64 -4.97
C TRP A 117 -14.54 -1.35 -3.50
N LEU A 118 -15.42 -1.72 -2.57
CA LEU A 118 -15.17 -1.55 -1.13
C LEU A 118 -14.09 -2.49 -0.59
N MET A 119 -13.90 -3.68 -1.16
CA MET A 119 -12.82 -4.61 -0.77
C MET A 119 -11.44 -3.94 -0.81
N ARG A 120 -11.20 -3.00 -1.73
CA ARG A 120 -9.97 -2.19 -1.81
C ARG A 120 -9.71 -1.35 -0.56
N GLN A 121 -10.77 -0.94 0.15
CA GLN A 121 -10.66 -0.16 1.38
C GLN A 121 -10.36 -1.03 2.62
N CYS A 122 -10.52 -2.34 2.50
CA CYS A 122 -10.31 -3.30 3.59
C CYS A 122 -8.92 -3.94 3.59
N VAL A 123 -8.14 -3.76 2.52
CA VAL A 123 -6.78 -4.30 2.39
C VAL A 123 -5.91 -3.86 3.58
N ASP A 124 -5.28 -4.82 4.25
CA ASP A 124 -4.21 -4.59 5.22
C ASP A 124 -2.94 -5.28 4.75
N VAL A 125 -1.81 -4.57 4.85
CA VAL A 125 -0.50 -5.18 4.62
C VAL A 125 -0.13 -5.95 5.88
N THR A 126 -0.11 -7.28 5.80
CA THR A 126 0.23 -8.13 6.94
C THR A 126 1.72 -8.45 6.97
N PHE A 127 2.20 -8.93 8.11
CA PHE A 127 3.58 -9.37 8.24
C PHE A 127 3.90 -10.53 7.29
N GLU A 128 2.96 -11.46 7.07
CA GLU A 128 3.16 -12.54 6.10
C GLU A 128 3.38 -12.02 4.69
N MET A 129 2.62 -10.99 4.27
CA MET A 129 2.79 -10.36 2.95
C MET A 129 4.16 -9.71 2.80
N CYS A 130 4.68 -9.09 3.85
CA CYS A 130 6.02 -8.49 3.85
C CYS A 130 7.15 -9.52 3.86
N ARG A 131 6.89 -10.75 4.32
CA ARG A 131 7.89 -11.82 4.42
C ARG A 131 8.08 -12.60 3.11
N GLN A 132 7.10 -12.56 2.21
CA GLN A 132 7.14 -13.22 0.90
C GLN A 132 8.07 -12.49 -0.06
#